data_AF-A0A3T0SWA4-F1
#
_entry.id   AF-A0A3T0SWA4-F1
#
_cell.length_a   1.000
_cell.length_b   1.000
_cell.length_c   1.000
_cell.angle_alpha   90.00
_cell.angle_beta   90.00
_cell.angle_gamma   90.00
#
_symmetry.space_group_name_H-M   'P 1'
#
loop_
_entity.id
_entity.type
_entity.pdbx_description
1 polymer ?
#
loop_
_entity_poly.entity_id
_entity_poly.type
_entity_poly.pdbx_seq_one_letter_code
_entity_poly.pdbx_strand_id
1 'polypeptide(L)'
;MPSDPSAGVRIGDGARTVIVDLPAAESSGPAAALADGGVVYPAAHSATSVVVGDRGVQMLTTIADAQAPADYSYDVTLAEGQRLELLGDGAAVVNADGGIALLIGAAWAIDADGDRIPTHYSVSGSTLTQTVDHSAPGVAYPVVADPAWLAPFVFKCLIGLGINGPQIVSIMASGGPGSIGGGLAVSIMVCLRGK
;
A
#
# COMPACT_ATOMS: atom_id res chain seq x y z
N MET A 1 -10.08 -6.60 9.76
CA MET A 1 -9.29 -5.40 10.12
C MET A 1 -9.08 -5.44 11.62
N PRO A 2 -7.85 -5.24 12.11
CA PRO A 2 -7.61 -5.29 13.55
C PRO A 2 -8.14 -4.01 14.23
N SER A 3 -8.76 -4.15 15.40
CA SER A 3 -9.07 -2.99 16.26
C SER A 3 -7.81 -2.41 16.91
N ASP A 4 -6.77 -3.23 17.02
CA ASP A 4 -5.45 -2.88 17.51
C ASP A 4 -4.48 -2.71 16.32
N PRO A 5 -3.98 -1.49 16.06
CA PRO A 5 -3.05 -1.23 14.95
C PRO A 5 -1.74 -2.02 15.04
N SER A 6 -1.31 -2.42 16.24
CA SER A 6 -0.11 -3.24 16.45
C SER A 6 -0.28 -4.70 16.05
N ALA A 7 -1.52 -5.18 15.86
CA ALA A 7 -1.77 -6.55 15.42
C ALA A 7 -1.54 -6.77 13.92
N GLY A 8 -1.32 -5.69 13.16
CA GLY A 8 -1.03 -5.71 11.73
C GLY A 8 -2.21 -6.11 10.84
N VAL A 9 -2.14 -5.70 9.58
CA VAL A 9 -3.13 -6.03 8.54
C VAL A 9 -2.73 -7.31 7.82
N ARG A 10 -3.64 -8.29 7.83
CA ARG A 10 -3.43 -9.60 7.19
C ARG A 10 -3.86 -9.57 5.72
N ILE A 11 -2.96 -9.96 4.82
CA ILE A 11 -3.17 -9.99 3.37
C ILE A 11 -2.86 -11.40 2.85
N GLY A 12 -3.85 -12.06 2.24
CA GLY A 12 -3.72 -13.44 1.72
C GLY A 12 -4.55 -14.46 2.50
N ASP A 13 -4.27 -15.75 2.27
CA ASP A 13 -4.98 -16.89 2.88
C ASP A 13 -4.03 -17.95 3.46
N GLY A 14 -4.46 -18.58 4.57
CA GLY A 14 -3.74 -19.69 5.21
C GLY A 14 -2.25 -19.44 5.40
N ALA A 15 -1.42 -20.38 4.92
CA ALA A 15 0.05 -20.32 5.00
C ALA A 15 0.70 -19.25 4.10
N ARG A 16 -0.08 -18.56 3.25
CA ARG A 16 0.39 -17.49 2.35
C ARG A 16 -0.03 -16.10 2.84
N THR A 17 -0.36 -15.97 4.12
CA THR A 17 -0.71 -14.69 4.72
C THR A 17 0.55 -13.88 4.99
N VAL A 18 0.58 -12.66 4.46
CA VAL A 18 1.54 -11.61 4.86
C VAL A 18 0.85 -10.73 5.90
N ILE A 19 1.57 -10.35 6.96
CA ILE A 19 1.08 -9.40 7.96
C ILE A 19 1.89 -8.12 7.79
N VAL A 20 1.19 -6.98 7.74
CA VAL A 20 1.80 -5.67 7.52
C VAL A 20 1.38 -4.75 8.66
N ASP A 21 2.35 -4.28 9.42
CA ASP A 21 2.11 -3.33 10.50
C ASP A 21 1.94 -1.91 9.94
N LEU A 22 1.14 -1.09 10.63
CA LEU A 22 0.85 0.26 10.20
C LEU A 22 1.88 1.25 10.75
N PRO A 23 2.21 2.32 10.00
CA PRO A 23 3.09 3.36 10.51
C PRO A 23 2.48 4.00 11.76
N ALA A 24 3.34 4.29 12.74
CA ALA A 24 2.96 4.86 14.03
C ALA A 24 1.92 4.03 14.83
N ALA A 25 1.83 2.72 14.61
CA ALA A 25 0.90 1.84 15.34
C ALA A 25 0.99 2.00 16.87
N GLU A 26 2.20 2.03 17.42
CA GLU A 26 2.45 2.14 18.87
C GLU A 26 2.00 3.47 19.49
N SER A 27 1.91 4.54 18.69
CA SER A 27 1.51 5.88 19.15
C SER A 27 0.15 6.31 18.62
N SER A 28 -0.57 5.39 17.97
CA SER A 28 -1.86 5.68 17.38
C SER A 28 -2.99 5.69 18.42
N GLY A 29 -3.97 6.56 18.20
CA GLY A 29 -5.22 6.56 18.95
C GLY A 29 -6.11 5.37 18.59
N PRO A 30 -7.25 5.21 19.28
CA PRO A 30 -8.17 4.11 19.02
C PRO A 30 -8.66 4.12 17.56
N ALA A 31 -8.68 2.94 16.95
CA ALA A 31 -9.16 2.77 15.58
C ALA A 31 -10.63 3.19 15.43
N ALA A 32 -10.95 3.91 14.35
CA ALA A 32 -12.31 4.35 14.03
C ALA A 32 -12.78 3.72 12.72
N ALA A 33 -14.00 3.17 12.72
CA ALA A 33 -14.59 2.61 11.50
C ALA A 33 -15.04 3.73 10.55
N LEU A 34 -14.80 3.54 9.25
CA LEU A 34 -15.33 4.37 8.18
C LEU A 34 -16.67 3.82 7.67
N ALA A 35 -17.51 4.71 7.12
CA ALA A 35 -18.83 4.35 6.61
C ALA A 35 -18.81 3.36 5.43
N ASP A 36 -17.68 3.27 4.72
CA ASP A 36 -17.44 2.39 3.57
C ASP A 36 -16.78 1.06 3.94
N GLY A 37 -16.64 0.76 5.24
CA GLY A 37 -16.03 -0.48 5.73
C GLY A 37 -14.51 -0.41 5.90
N GLY A 38 -13.89 0.74 5.66
CA GLY A 38 -12.50 1.00 6.03
C GLY A 38 -12.32 1.24 7.55
N VAL A 39 -11.07 1.32 7.98
CA VAL A 39 -10.70 1.67 9.36
C VAL A 39 -9.61 2.74 9.34
N VAL A 40 -9.75 3.78 10.15
CA VAL A 40 -8.75 4.85 10.35
C VAL A 40 -8.03 4.65 11.67
N TYR A 41 -6.72 4.81 11.63
CA TYR A 41 -5.81 4.79 12.76
C TYR A 41 -5.17 6.17 12.88
N PRO A 42 -5.65 7.04 13.80
CA PRO A 42 -5.14 8.39 13.94
C PRO A 42 -3.77 8.39 14.64
N ALA A 43 -2.89 9.29 14.22
CA ALA A 43 -1.65 9.66 14.89
C ALA A 43 -1.61 11.20 15.06
N ALA A 44 -0.55 11.74 15.68
CA ALA A 44 -0.52 13.16 16.06
C ALA A 44 -0.70 14.13 14.88
N HIS A 45 0.05 13.94 13.79
CA HIS A 45 0.05 14.80 12.60
C HIS A 45 -0.27 14.02 11.32
N SER A 46 -0.80 12.80 11.47
CA SER A 46 -1.15 11.93 10.36
C SER A 46 -2.26 10.96 10.76
N ALA A 47 -2.83 10.27 9.79
CA ALA A 47 -3.72 9.14 10.04
C ALA A 47 -3.54 8.11 8.93
N THR A 48 -3.63 6.83 9.28
CA THR A 48 -3.59 5.74 8.30
C THR A 48 -4.97 5.15 8.12
N SER A 49 -5.49 5.16 6.90
CA SER A 49 -6.76 4.54 6.55
C SER A 49 -6.49 3.20 5.87
N VAL A 50 -7.09 2.12 6.35
CA VAL A 50 -7.00 0.80 5.72
C VAL A 50 -8.34 0.46 5.09
N VAL A 51 -8.32 0.25 3.78
CA VAL A 51 -9.48 -0.14 2.98
C VAL A 51 -9.22 -1.50 2.37
N VAL A 52 -10.09 -2.47 2.67
CA VAL A 52 -10.05 -3.79 2.04
C VAL A 52 -10.98 -3.80 0.86
N GLY A 53 -10.47 -4.16 -0.31
CA GLY A 53 -11.28 -4.38 -1.49
C GLY A 53 -11.05 -5.77 -2.07
N ASP A 54 -11.84 -6.11 -3.09
CA ASP A 54 -11.73 -7.40 -3.76
C ASP A 54 -10.35 -7.65 -4.39
N ARG A 55 -9.63 -6.56 -4.67
CA ARG A 55 -8.33 -6.58 -5.36
C ARG A 55 -7.13 -6.67 -4.44
N GLY A 56 -7.33 -6.45 -3.14
CA GLY A 56 -6.23 -6.30 -2.20
C GLY A 56 -6.56 -5.29 -1.11
N VAL A 57 -5.52 -4.73 -0.51
CA VAL A 57 -5.64 -3.77 0.59
C VAL A 57 -5.01 -2.46 0.18
N GLN A 58 -5.67 -1.35 0.45
CA GLN A 58 -5.09 -0.02 0.31
C GLN A 58 -4.86 0.57 1.70
N MET A 59 -3.64 1.02 1.96
CA MET A 59 -3.27 1.73 3.18
C MET A 59 -2.92 3.16 2.77
N LEU A 60 -3.75 4.11 3.19
CA LEU A 60 -3.61 5.51 2.83
C LEU A 60 -3.16 6.30 4.04
N THR A 61 -1.95 6.86 3.97
CA THR A 61 -1.48 7.83 4.95
C THR A 61 -2.00 9.21 4.56
N THR A 62 -2.82 9.80 5.42
CA THR A 62 -3.18 11.21 5.39
C THR A 62 -2.19 11.97 6.26
N ILE A 63 -1.39 12.83 5.65
CA ILE A 63 -0.44 13.74 6.29
C ILE A 63 -1.19 15.04 6.56
N ALA A 64 -1.45 15.35 7.82
CA ALA A 64 -2.39 16.40 8.19
C ALA A 64 -1.79 17.81 8.08
N ASP A 65 -0.49 17.95 8.35
CA ASP A 65 0.19 19.23 8.40
C ASP A 65 1.73 19.10 8.28
N ALA A 66 2.43 20.23 8.28
CA ALA A 66 3.88 20.33 8.13
C ALA A 66 4.72 19.82 9.31
N GLN A 67 4.10 19.46 10.44
CA GLN A 67 4.78 18.83 11.56
C GLN A 67 4.79 17.29 11.46
N ALA A 68 4.07 16.73 10.49
CA ALA A 68 4.09 15.31 10.21
C ALA A 68 5.47 14.82 9.75
N PRO A 69 5.84 13.56 10.05
CA PRO A 69 7.06 12.96 9.53
C PRO A 69 6.97 12.80 8.00
N ALA A 70 8.12 12.80 7.34
CA ALA A 70 8.20 12.51 5.90
C ALA A 70 8.28 11.00 5.60
N ASP A 71 8.70 10.19 6.57
CA ASP A 71 8.92 8.75 6.41
C ASP A 71 7.83 7.93 7.10
N TYR A 72 7.25 7.00 6.35
CA TYR A 72 6.18 6.10 6.81
C TYR A 72 6.59 4.65 6.58
N SER A 73 6.88 3.94 7.67
CA SER A 73 7.37 2.56 7.64
C SER A 73 6.25 1.55 7.86
N TYR A 74 6.29 0.51 7.04
CA TYR A 74 5.41 -0.66 7.07
C TYR A 74 6.27 -1.89 7.32
N ASP A 75 6.20 -2.43 8.54
CA ASP A 75 6.92 -3.65 8.87
C ASP A 75 6.16 -4.87 8.36
N VAL A 76 6.83 -5.68 7.54
CA VAL A 76 6.23 -6.84 6.90
C VAL A 76 6.69 -8.10 7.61
N THR A 77 5.77 -8.85 8.20
CA THR A 77 6.07 -10.19 8.70
C THR A 77 6.22 -11.14 7.51
N LEU A 78 7.44 -11.58 7.28
CA LEU A 78 7.82 -12.49 6.19
C LEU A 78 7.86 -13.95 6.67
N ALA A 79 7.35 -14.88 5.85
CA ALA A 79 7.53 -16.31 6.08
C ALA A 79 8.98 -16.74 5.82
N GLU A 80 9.34 -17.95 6.24
CA GLU A 80 10.68 -18.49 6.04
C GLU A 80 11.09 -18.45 4.55
N GLY A 81 12.25 -17.84 4.28
CA GLY A 81 12.80 -17.68 2.93
C GLY A 81 12.10 -16.62 2.07
N GLN A 82 11.07 -15.94 2.57
CA GLN A 82 10.55 -14.74 1.92
C GLN A 82 11.47 -13.54 2.14
N ARG A 83 11.48 -12.64 1.17
CA ARG A 83 12.17 -11.35 1.25
C ARG A 83 11.30 -10.24 0.67
N LEU A 84 11.49 -9.04 1.18
CA LEU A 84 10.94 -7.83 0.60
C LEU A 84 12.01 -7.20 -0.31
N GLU A 85 11.63 -6.79 -1.51
CA GLU A 85 12.54 -6.13 -2.45
C GLU A 85 11.83 -5.05 -3.27
N LEU A 86 12.58 -4.05 -3.71
CA LEU A 86 12.09 -3.03 -4.64
C LEU A 86 11.87 -3.65 -6.03
N LEU A 87 10.83 -3.20 -6.71
CA LEU A 87 10.47 -3.64 -8.07
C LEU A 87 10.00 -2.43 -8.88
N GLY A 88 10.93 -1.82 -9.63
CA GLY A 88 10.67 -0.51 -10.26
C GLY A 88 10.41 0.55 -9.20
N ASP A 89 9.34 1.34 -9.37
CA ASP A 89 8.92 2.38 -8.42
C ASP A 89 8.04 1.85 -7.27
N GLY A 90 7.81 0.52 -7.24
CA GLY A 90 7.08 -0.18 -6.18
C GLY A 90 7.95 -1.22 -5.48
N ALA A 91 7.30 -2.22 -4.89
CA ALA A 91 7.98 -3.30 -4.18
C ALA A 91 7.25 -4.64 -4.32
N ALA A 92 7.89 -5.72 -3.91
CA ALA A 92 7.31 -7.06 -3.90
C ALA A 92 7.80 -7.87 -2.70
N VAL A 93 6.91 -8.68 -2.13
CA VAL A 93 7.30 -9.81 -1.30
C VAL A 93 7.57 -10.99 -2.23
N VAL A 94 8.75 -11.56 -2.16
CA VAL A 94 9.21 -12.66 -3.02
C VAL A 94 9.50 -13.89 -2.20
N ASN A 95 8.98 -15.03 -2.64
CA ASN A 95 9.19 -16.33 -2.01
C ASN A 95 10.61 -16.85 -2.24
N ALA A 96 10.97 -17.88 -1.47
CA ALA A 96 12.27 -18.55 -1.57
C ALA A 96 12.54 -19.13 -2.98
N ASP A 97 11.49 -19.51 -3.72
CA ASP A 97 11.58 -20.03 -5.09
C ASP A 97 11.69 -18.93 -6.16
N GLY A 98 11.74 -17.65 -5.75
CA GLY A 98 11.79 -16.50 -6.64
C GLY A 98 10.42 -16.04 -7.15
N GLY A 99 9.34 -16.74 -6.83
CA GLY A 99 7.98 -16.34 -7.19
C GLY A 99 7.48 -15.18 -6.33
N ILE A 100 6.83 -14.20 -6.94
CA ILE A 100 6.22 -13.06 -6.21
C ILE A 100 5.02 -13.56 -5.40
N ALA A 101 5.06 -13.32 -4.09
CA ALA A 101 4.00 -13.61 -3.14
C ALA A 101 2.97 -12.47 -3.07
N LEU A 102 3.44 -11.22 -3.05
CA LEU A 102 2.62 -10.03 -2.93
C LEU A 102 3.26 -8.89 -3.72
N LEU A 103 2.45 -8.12 -4.45
CA LEU A 103 2.90 -6.91 -5.13
C LEU A 103 2.45 -5.66 -4.38
N ILE A 104 3.34 -4.69 -4.29
CA ILE A 104 3.07 -3.35 -3.80
C ILE A 104 3.12 -2.41 -5.01
N GLY A 105 2.09 -1.57 -5.15
CA GLY A 105 2.01 -0.56 -6.20
C GLY A 105 3.19 0.41 -6.15
N ALA A 106 3.39 1.17 -7.22
CA ALA A 106 4.38 2.23 -7.20
C ALA A 106 3.94 3.37 -6.27
N ALA A 107 4.90 3.98 -5.58
CA ALA A 107 4.62 5.02 -4.60
C ALA A 107 3.93 6.22 -5.26
N TRP A 108 2.90 6.75 -4.61
CA TRP A 108 2.34 8.05 -4.97
C TRP A 108 1.90 8.86 -3.76
N ALA A 109 1.94 10.18 -3.93
CA ALA A 109 1.39 11.15 -3.01
C ALA A 109 0.73 12.29 -3.79
N ILE A 110 -0.40 12.78 -3.29
CA ILE A 110 -1.17 13.89 -3.87
C ILE A 110 -1.57 14.83 -2.74
N ASP A 111 -1.43 16.14 -2.98
CA ASP A 111 -1.77 17.17 -2.01
C ASP A 111 -3.24 17.61 -2.09
N ALA A 112 -3.67 18.56 -1.26
CA ALA A 112 -5.06 19.00 -1.21
C ALA A 112 -5.55 19.75 -2.46
N ASP A 113 -4.63 20.31 -3.24
CA ASP A 113 -4.93 20.98 -4.52
C ASP A 113 -4.94 19.98 -5.70
N GLY A 114 -4.55 18.72 -5.44
CA GLY A 114 -4.51 17.65 -6.42
C GLY A 114 -3.15 17.50 -7.12
N ASP A 115 -2.13 18.21 -6.65
CA ASP A 115 -0.78 18.18 -7.22
C ASP A 115 -0.01 16.96 -6.72
N ARG A 116 0.82 16.39 -7.62
CA ARG A 116 1.65 15.22 -7.31
C ARG A 116 2.82 15.65 -6.42
N ILE A 117 2.97 14.97 -5.30
CA ILE A 117 4.10 15.16 -4.39
C ILE A 117 5.17 14.09 -4.68
N PRO A 118 6.45 14.47 -4.82
CA PRO A 118 7.53 13.50 -4.97
C PRO A 118 7.56 12.52 -3.79
N THR A 119 7.62 11.23 -4.11
CA THR A 119 7.68 10.16 -3.13
C THR A 119 8.40 8.94 -3.71
N HIS A 120 8.96 8.10 -2.85
CA HIS A 120 9.59 6.85 -3.25
C HIS A 120 9.57 5.84 -2.11
N TYR A 121 9.78 4.56 -2.46
CA TYR A 121 10.01 3.51 -1.49
C TYR A 121 11.49 3.23 -1.29
N SER A 122 11.84 2.82 -0.07
CA SER A 122 13.07 2.12 0.26
C SER A 122 12.75 0.84 1.02
N VAL A 123 13.65 -0.14 0.97
CA VAL A 123 13.50 -1.42 1.68
C VAL A 123 14.75 -1.65 2.54
N SER A 124 14.52 -1.95 3.81
CA SER A 124 15.56 -2.37 4.76
C SER A 124 15.10 -3.65 5.48
N GLY A 125 15.69 -4.79 5.12
CA GLY A 125 15.27 -6.08 5.66
C GLY A 125 13.83 -6.42 5.28
N SER A 126 12.93 -6.38 6.27
CA SER A 126 11.50 -6.63 6.10
C SER A 126 10.64 -5.37 6.22
N THR A 127 11.25 -4.19 6.25
CA THR A 127 10.56 -2.91 6.37
C THR A 127 10.50 -2.21 5.01
N LEU A 128 9.29 -1.85 4.58
CA LEU A 128 9.07 -0.93 3.47
C LEU A 128 8.88 0.48 4.06
N THR A 129 9.67 1.46 3.63
CA THR A 129 9.48 2.85 4.02
C THR A 129 9.11 3.69 2.81
N GLN A 130 8.00 4.40 2.89
CA GLN A 130 7.65 5.45 1.94
C GLN A 130 8.13 6.80 2.47
N THR A 131 8.97 7.48 1.69
CA THR A 131 9.36 8.86 1.96
C THR A 131 8.51 9.78 1.08
N VAL A 132 7.87 10.78 1.67
CA VAL A 132 7.03 11.76 0.98
C VAL A 132 7.62 13.16 1.18
N ASP A 133 7.99 13.83 0.09
CA ASP A 133 8.59 15.17 0.13
C ASP A 133 7.52 16.28 0.29
N HIS A 134 6.75 16.20 1.36
CA HIS A 134 5.61 17.09 1.61
C HIS A 134 5.99 18.38 2.35
N SER A 135 7.26 18.56 2.71
CA SER A 135 7.74 19.77 3.42
C SER A 135 8.22 20.89 2.49
N ALA A 136 8.21 20.63 1.18
CA ALA A 136 8.57 21.59 0.17
C ALA A 136 7.60 22.80 0.18
N PRO A 137 8.08 24.03 -0.12
CA PRO A 137 7.20 25.18 -0.24
C PRO A 137 6.10 24.97 -1.28
N GLY A 138 4.86 25.35 -0.94
CA GLY A 138 3.71 25.28 -1.84
C GLY A 138 2.87 24.00 -1.74
N VAL A 139 3.26 23.03 -0.91
CA VAL A 139 2.45 21.83 -0.66
C VAL A 139 1.19 22.17 0.15
N ALA A 140 0.02 21.79 -0.37
CA ALA A 140 -1.26 21.99 0.30
C ALA A 140 -1.68 20.77 1.13
N TYR A 141 -2.08 20.99 2.38
CA TYR A 141 -2.50 19.92 3.29
C TYR A 141 -4.03 19.71 3.31
N PRO A 142 -4.51 18.47 3.53
CA PRO A 142 -3.72 17.26 3.77
C PRO A 142 -3.11 16.67 2.50
N VAL A 143 -1.93 16.06 2.64
CA VAL A 143 -1.35 15.19 1.60
C VAL A 143 -1.81 13.76 1.84
N VAL A 144 -2.22 13.05 0.80
CA VAL A 144 -2.58 11.64 0.85
C VAL A 144 -1.54 10.83 0.08
N ALA A 145 -0.96 9.83 0.74
CA ALA A 145 0.01 8.90 0.18
C ALA A 145 -0.47 7.45 0.33
N ASP A 146 -0.06 6.58 -0.59
CA ASP A 146 -0.30 5.13 -0.49
C ASP A 146 0.69 4.43 0.48
N PRO A 147 0.77 3.08 0.60
CA PRO A 147 0.81 2.02 -0.42
C PRO A 147 -0.49 1.27 -0.74
N ALA A 148 -0.55 0.72 -1.97
CA ALA A 148 -1.53 -0.29 -2.39
C ALA A 148 -0.92 -1.70 -2.49
N TRP A 149 -1.56 -2.68 -1.86
CA TRP A 149 -1.11 -4.08 -1.77
C TRP A 149 -2.03 -4.98 -2.58
N LEU A 150 -1.53 -5.49 -3.72
CA LEU A 150 -2.33 -6.28 -4.66
C LEU A 150 -2.43 -7.74 -4.21
N ALA A 151 -3.65 -8.26 -4.15
CA ALA A 151 -3.88 -9.63 -3.71
C ALA A 151 -3.18 -10.67 -4.62
N PRO A 152 -2.60 -11.75 -4.06
CA PRO A 152 -1.81 -12.71 -4.83
C PRO A 152 -2.55 -13.32 -6.03
N PHE A 153 -3.86 -13.56 -5.90
CA PHE A 153 -4.67 -14.16 -6.97
C PHE A 153 -4.88 -13.19 -8.15
N VAL A 154 -5.06 -11.89 -7.89
CA VAL A 154 -5.24 -10.87 -8.95
C VAL A 154 -3.95 -10.74 -9.74
N PHE A 155 -2.83 -10.59 -9.04
CA PHE A 155 -1.52 -10.49 -9.67
C PHE A 155 -1.20 -11.73 -10.53
N LYS A 156 -1.38 -12.95 -10.00
CA LYS A 156 -1.13 -14.20 -10.75
C LYS A 156 -1.98 -14.29 -12.01
N CYS A 157 -3.23 -13.88 -11.94
CA CYS A 157 -4.10 -13.81 -13.11
C CYS A 157 -3.59 -12.79 -14.15
N LEU A 158 -3.15 -11.59 -13.73
CA LEU A 158 -2.58 -10.59 -14.65
C LEU A 158 -1.31 -11.09 -15.37
N ILE A 159 -0.45 -11.84 -14.68
CA ILE A 159 0.68 -12.53 -15.33
C ILE A 159 0.19 -13.57 -16.34
N GLY A 160 -0.83 -14.35 -16.00
CA GLY A 160 -1.46 -15.30 -16.93
C GLY A 160 -2.04 -14.64 -18.18
N LEU A 161 -2.40 -13.36 -18.10
CA LEU A 161 -2.83 -12.52 -19.23
C LEU A 161 -1.67 -11.85 -19.98
N GLY A 162 -0.41 -12.16 -19.63
CA GLY A 162 0.80 -11.66 -20.29
C GLY A 162 1.33 -10.31 -19.79
N ILE A 163 0.80 -9.79 -18.67
CA ILE A 163 1.24 -8.52 -18.09
C ILE A 163 2.33 -8.81 -17.06
N ASN A 164 3.53 -8.25 -17.22
CA ASN A 164 4.63 -8.53 -16.31
C ASN A 164 4.60 -7.66 -15.04
N GLY A 165 5.32 -8.09 -13.99
CA GLY A 165 5.32 -7.45 -12.66
C GLY A 165 5.59 -5.94 -12.67
N PRO A 166 6.69 -5.45 -13.27
CA PRO A 166 6.97 -4.02 -13.36
C PRO A 166 5.87 -3.20 -14.02
N GLN A 167 5.23 -3.72 -15.07
CA GLN A 167 4.07 -3.06 -15.70
C GLN A 167 2.88 -2.97 -14.74
N ILE A 168 2.59 -4.03 -13.98
CA ILE A 168 1.50 -4.03 -12.99
C ILE A 168 1.77 -2.97 -11.92
N VAL A 169 2.98 -2.94 -11.37
CA VAL A 169 3.41 -1.96 -10.35
C VAL A 169 3.20 -0.52 -10.83
N SER A 170 3.69 -0.20 -12.03
CA SER A 170 3.59 1.15 -12.60
C SER A 170 2.14 1.56 -12.86
N ILE A 171 1.29 0.67 -13.39
CA ILE A 171 -0.11 1.00 -13.68
C ILE A 171 -0.90 1.24 -12.38
N MET A 172 -0.54 0.61 -11.26
CA MET A 172 -1.19 0.85 -9.98
C MET A 172 -0.98 2.29 -9.43
N ALA A 173 0.14 2.95 -9.74
CA ALA A 173 0.41 4.34 -9.31
C ALA A 173 -0.36 5.43 -10.09
N SER A 174 -0.92 5.05 -11.24
CA SER A 174 -1.74 5.98 -12.05
C SER A 174 -3.11 6.28 -11.44
N GLY A 175 -3.47 5.61 -10.34
CA GLY A 175 -4.72 5.80 -9.64
C GLY A 175 -4.66 6.86 -8.57
N GLY A 176 -5.36 7.99 -8.77
CA GLY A 176 -5.70 8.87 -7.65
C GLY A 176 -6.62 8.17 -6.63
N PRO A 177 -6.98 8.84 -5.52
CA PRO A 177 -7.91 8.31 -4.53
C PRO A 177 -9.20 7.86 -5.23
N GLY A 178 -9.46 6.55 -5.27
CA GLY A 178 -10.63 5.96 -5.96
C GLY A 178 -10.37 5.28 -7.30
N SER A 179 -9.13 5.25 -7.82
CA SER A 179 -8.85 4.71 -9.16
C SER A 179 -7.66 3.76 -9.21
N ILE A 180 -7.62 2.71 -8.38
CA ILE A 180 -6.77 1.56 -8.74
C ILE A 180 -7.21 1.12 -10.16
N GLY A 181 -6.37 1.35 -11.17
CA GLY A 181 -6.44 0.69 -12.47
C GLY A 181 -7.26 1.34 -13.58
N GLY A 182 -7.02 2.59 -13.99
CA GLY A 182 -7.48 3.04 -15.32
C GLY A 182 -6.92 2.16 -16.46
N GLY A 183 -5.63 1.86 -16.41
CA GLY A 183 -4.95 1.06 -17.46
C GLY A 183 -5.18 -0.46 -17.38
N LEU A 184 -5.58 -0.99 -16.22
CA LEU A 184 -5.81 -2.42 -16.00
C LEU A 184 -7.27 -2.78 -15.65
N ALA A 185 -8.21 -1.83 -15.67
CA ALA A 185 -9.59 -2.03 -15.20
C ALA A 185 -10.23 -3.29 -15.78
N VAL A 186 -10.10 -3.50 -17.10
CA VAL A 186 -10.69 -4.64 -17.82
C VAL A 186 -10.02 -5.95 -17.39
N SER A 187 -8.69 -6.01 -17.40
CA SER A 187 -7.92 -7.22 -17.02
C SER A 187 -8.14 -7.59 -15.56
N ILE A 188 -8.18 -6.60 -14.67
CA ILE A 188 -8.51 -6.78 -13.26
C ILE A 188 -9.93 -7.32 -13.10
N MET A 189 -10.91 -6.79 -13.84
CA MET A 189 -12.28 -7.33 -13.81
C MET A 189 -12.34 -8.80 -14.25
N VAL A 190 -11.56 -9.19 -15.26
CA VAL A 190 -11.44 -10.60 -15.67
C VAL A 190 -10.92 -11.45 -14.51
N CYS A 191 -9.88 -11.00 -13.82
CA CYS A 191 -9.31 -11.71 -12.69
C CYS A 191 -10.24 -11.81 -11.48
N LEU A 192 -11.07 -10.79 -11.24
CA LEU A 192 -12.06 -10.81 -10.17
C LEU A 192 -13.23 -11.75 -10.47
N ARG A 193 -13.65 -11.87 -11.73
CA ARG A 193 -14.77 -12.77 -12.14
C ARG A 193 -14.41 -14.25 -12.13
N GLY A 194 -13.12 -14.59 -12.19
CA GLY A 194 -12.62 -15.97 -12.16
C GLY A 194 -12.20 -16.48 -10.78
N LYS A 195 -12.44 -15.69 -9.72
CA LYS A 195 -12.14 -16.04 -8.33
C LYS A 195 -13.18 -17.01 -7.76
#